data_AF-E0CXL9-F1
#
_entry.id   AF-E0CXL9-F1
#
_cell.length_a   1.000
_cell.length_b   1.000
_cell.length_c   1.000
_cell.angle_alpha   90.00
_cell.angle_beta   90.00
_cell.angle_gamma   90.00
#
_symmetry.space_group_name_H-M   'P 1'
#
loop_
_entity.id
_entity.type
_entity.pdbx_description
1 polymer ?
#
loop_
_entity_poly.entity_id
_entity_poly.type
_entity_poly.pdbx_seq_one_letter_code
_entity_poly.pdbx_strand_id
1 'polypeptide(L)'
;MTEMVRKVTLSRALRIMQNLFPEEYNFYPRSWILPEEFQLFVSQVQTVKEGDPSWKPTFIVKPDSGCQGDGIYLIKDPCDGRLTGTLHNRPAVVQEYIRKPLLIDKLKFDIRLYVLLKSLDPLEIYIAKDGLSRFCTEPYQEPNPQNLHHVFMHLTNYSLNIHSGKFVHSDSASTGSKRTFSSILCRLSSKGVDIKKVWSDIIS
;
A
#
# COMPACT_ATOMS: atom_id res chain seq x y z
N MET A 1 2.01 15.15 15.34
CA MET A 1 1.80 13.75 14.89
C MET A 1 0.76 13.63 13.78
N THR A 2 -0.26 14.49 13.73
CA THR A 2 -1.32 14.53 12.69
C THR A 2 -0.78 14.49 11.26
N GLU A 3 0.32 15.20 10.99
CA GLU A 3 0.97 15.25 9.68
C GLU A 3 1.39 13.88 9.12
N MET A 4 1.72 12.91 9.99
CA MET A 4 2.21 11.59 9.59
C MET A 4 1.13 10.50 9.55
N VAL A 5 -0.08 10.79 10.04
CA VAL A 5 -1.16 9.78 10.20
C VAL A 5 -2.31 9.94 9.20
N ARG A 6 -2.44 11.11 8.58
CA ARG A 6 -3.40 11.35 7.48
C ARG A 6 -2.72 11.06 6.14
N LYS A 7 -3.47 10.50 5.18
CA LYS A 7 -2.89 10.03 3.92
C LYS A 7 -2.40 11.19 3.08
N VAL A 8 -3.17 12.28 3.02
CA VAL A 8 -2.84 13.47 2.25
C VAL A 8 -1.61 14.16 2.82
N THR A 9 -1.57 14.45 4.12
CA THR A 9 -0.42 15.12 4.74
C THR A 9 0.84 14.26 4.66
N LEU A 10 0.74 12.95 4.92
CA LEU A 10 1.85 12.02 4.76
C LEU A 10 2.37 11.99 3.32
N SER A 11 1.45 11.95 2.33
CA SER A 11 1.82 11.95 0.92
C SER A 11 2.54 13.25 0.53
N ARG A 12 2.09 14.41 1.03
CA ARG A 12 2.78 15.69 0.83
C ARG A 12 4.18 15.64 1.42
N ALA A 13 4.32 15.23 2.68
CA ALA A 13 5.62 15.17 3.36
C ALA A 13 6.60 14.24 2.65
N LEU A 14 6.17 13.02 2.29
CA LEU A 14 7.01 12.05 1.59
C LEU A 14 7.41 12.53 0.20
N ARG A 15 6.49 13.16 -0.55
CA ARG A 15 6.81 13.69 -1.89
C ARG A 15 7.76 14.90 -1.84
N ILE A 16 7.66 15.74 -0.82
CA ILE A 16 8.66 16.81 -0.59
C ILE A 16 10.03 16.18 -0.38
N MET A 17 10.12 15.15 0.48
CA MET A 17 11.39 14.45 0.72
C MET A 17 11.90 13.72 -0.53
N GLN A 18 11.04 13.11 -1.35
CA GLN A 18 11.41 12.51 -2.64
C GLN A 18 12.03 13.52 -3.62
N ASN A 19 11.54 14.76 -3.63
CA ASN A 19 12.11 15.80 -4.49
C ASN A 19 13.47 16.28 -3.99
N LEU A 20 13.69 16.31 -2.68
CA LEU A 20 14.95 16.74 -2.06
C LEU A 20 16.00 15.62 -2.05
N PHE A 21 15.56 14.38 -1.87
CA PHE A 21 16.37 13.18 -1.58
C PHE A 21 15.81 11.97 -2.37
N PRO A 22 15.95 11.99 -3.72
CA PRO A 22 15.28 11.02 -4.59
C PRO A 22 15.77 9.59 -4.40
N GLU A 23 17.06 9.41 -4.10
CA GLU A 23 17.66 8.08 -3.90
C GLU A 23 17.25 7.49 -2.54
N GLU A 24 17.15 8.32 -1.50
CA GLU A 24 16.76 7.89 -0.15
C GLU A 24 15.26 7.63 -0.03
N TYR A 25 14.41 8.35 -0.77
CA TYR A 25 12.95 8.24 -0.68
C TYR A 25 12.30 7.50 -1.86
N ASN A 26 13.05 6.67 -2.58
CA ASN A 26 12.53 5.87 -3.71
C ASN A 26 11.52 4.76 -3.31
N PHE A 27 11.30 4.55 -2.02
CA PHE A 27 10.40 3.52 -1.48
C PHE A 27 8.91 3.88 -1.55
N TYR A 28 8.56 5.16 -1.76
CA TYR A 28 7.16 5.60 -1.79
C TYR A 28 6.62 5.65 -3.22
N PRO A 29 5.54 4.91 -3.57
CA PRO A 29 5.00 4.91 -4.93
C PRO A 29 4.50 6.29 -5.35
N ARG A 30 4.65 6.60 -6.64
CA ARG A 30 4.18 7.87 -7.23
C ARG A 30 2.71 8.12 -6.89
N SER A 31 2.43 9.33 -6.42
CA SER A 31 1.13 9.68 -5.84
C SER A 31 0.71 11.10 -6.21
N TRP A 32 -0.59 11.33 -6.23
CA TRP A 32 -1.27 12.60 -6.47
C TRP A 32 -2.36 12.80 -5.42
N ILE A 33 -2.65 14.05 -5.10
CA ILE A 33 -3.60 14.49 -4.10
C ILE A 33 -4.76 15.14 -4.82
N LEU A 34 -5.93 14.53 -4.69
CA LEU A 34 -7.16 15.05 -5.26
C LEU A 34 -7.97 15.78 -4.19
N PRO A 35 -8.73 16.84 -4.57
CA PRO A 35 -8.93 17.33 -5.94
C PRO A 35 -7.81 18.20 -6.52
N GLU A 36 -6.88 18.68 -5.71
CA GLU A 36 -5.95 19.77 -6.06
C GLU A 36 -5.04 19.45 -7.26
N GLU A 37 -4.60 18.20 -7.39
CA GLU A 37 -3.68 17.75 -8.43
C GLU A 37 -4.37 16.92 -9.53
N PHE A 38 -5.69 17.03 -9.69
CA PHE A 38 -6.41 16.22 -10.69
C PHE A 38 -5.89 16.43 -12.11
N GLN A 39 -5.73 17.69 -12.53
CA GLN A 39 -5.24 18.02 -13.86
C GLN A 39 -3.79 17.57 -14.07
N LEU A 40 -2.97 17.64 -13.01
CA LEU A 40 -1.60 17.14 -13.03
C LEU A 40 -1.57 15.62 -13.18
N PHE A 41 -2.41 14.90 -12.44
CA PHE A 41 -2.55 13.44 -12.55
C PHE A 41 -2.93 13.01 -13.97
N VAL A 42 -3.98 13.61 -14.54
CA VAL A 42 -4.45 13.26 -15.90
C VAL A 42 -3.37 13.56 -16.94
N SER A 43 -2.77 14.75 -16.91
CA SER A 43 -1.73 15.16 -17.87
C SER A 43 -0.50 14.26 -17.80
N GLN A 44 0.03 13.98 -16.61
CA GLN A 44 1.21 13.12 -16.45
C GLN A 44 0.96 11.69 -16.92
N VAL A 45 -0.19 11.10 -16.60
CA VAL A 45 -0.52 9.75 -17.06
C VAL A 45 -0.65 9.72 -18.58
N GLN A 46 -1.24 10.75 -19.18
CA GLN A 46 -1.36 10.86 -20.63
C GLN A 46 0.01 10.98 -21.30
N THR A 47 0.90 11.85 -20.81
CA THR A 47 2.26 12.00 -21.35
C THR A 47 3.06 10.71 -21.29
N VAL A 48 3.01 9.97 -20.17
CA VAL A 48 3.75 8.70 -20.06
C VAL A 48 3.14 7.65 -20.99
N LYS A 49 1.82 7.61 -21.15
CA LYS A 49 1.15 6.68 -22.07
C LYS A 49 1.44 6.98 -23.54
N GLU A 50 1.62 8.25 -23.90
CA GLU A 50 2.05 8.67 -25.24
C GLU A 50 3.51 8.25 -25.52
N GLY A 51 4.38 8.37 -24.52
CA GLY A 51 5.79 7.92 -24.62
C GLY A 51 5.99 6.41 -24.56
N ASP A 52 5.10 5.69 -23.86
CA ASP A 52 5.09 4.23 -23.76
C ASP A 52 3.65 3.68 -23.83
N PRO A 53 3.15 3.36 -25.04
CA PRO A 53 1.82 2.78 -25.22
C PRO A 53 1.63 1.40 -24.57
N SER A 54 2.72 0.72 -24.20
CA SER A 54 2.66 -0.58 -23.51
C SER A 54 2.42 -0.42 -22.01
N TRP A 55 2.66 0.77 -21.47
CA TRP A 55 2.43 1.10 -20.07
C TRP A 55 0.94 1.09 -19.74
N LYS A 56 0.53 0.09 -18.96
CA LYS A 56 -0.85 -0.12 -18.50
C LYS A 56 -0.95 0.09 -17.00
N PRO A 57 -0.88 1.34 -16.50
CA PRO A 57 -0.85 1.59 -15.07
C PRO A 57 -2.16 1.13 -14.40
N THR A 58 -2.07 0.92 -13.10
CA THR A 58 -3.24 0.76 -12.23
C THR A 58 -3.00 1.67 -11.05
N PHE A 59 -4.04 2.36 -10.63
CA PHE A 59 -3.97 3.28 -9.50
C PHE A 59 -4.91 2.81 -8.41
N ILE A 60 -4.53 3.08 -7.18
CA ILE A 60 -5.34 2.87 -5.99
C ILE A 60 -5.75 4.24 -5.45
N VAL A 61 -7.05 4.44 -5.29
CA VAL A 61 -7.64 5.65 -4.74
C VAL A 61 -7.92 5.42 -3.26
N LYS A 62 -7.42 6.30 -2.41
CA LYS A 62 -7.49 6.18 -0.95
C LYS A 62 -8.05 7.47 -0.35
N PRO A 63 -9.31 7.49 0.13
CA PRO A 63 -9.87 8.67 0.80
C PRO A 63 -9.07 9.04 2.05
N ASP A 64 -8.90 10.34 2.31
CA ASP A 64 -8.06 10.82 3.41
C ASP A 64 -8.67 10.49 4.78
N SER A 65 -9.98 10.67 4.95
CA SER A 65 -10.73 10.38 6.18
C SER A 65 -11.07 8.89 6.38
N GLY A 66 -10.84 8.03 5.39
CA GLY A 66 -11.19 6.61 5.47
C GLY A 66 -10.24 5.81 6.38
N CYS A 67 -10.79 4.86 7.14
CA CYS A 67 -10.02 3.82 7.84
C CYS A 67 -10.49 2.43 7.37
N GLN A 68 -9.81 1.36 7.83
CA GLN A 68 -10.29 -0.02 7.63
C GLN A 68 -10.47 -0.51 6.17
N GLY A 69 -9.99 0.24 5.19
CA GLY A 69 -10.16 -0.08 3.77
C GLY A 69 -11.42 0.49 3.15
N ASP A 70 -12.21 1.24 3.92
CA ASP A 70 -13.44 1.86 3.42
C ASP A 70 -13.15 2.94 2.36
N GLY A 71 -13.96 2.92 1.31
CA GLY A 71 -13.83 3.79 0.14
C GLY A 71 -12.57 3.61 -0.71
N ILE A 72 -11.75 2.58 -0.47
CA ILE A 72 -10.58 2.27 -1.30
C ILE A 72 -11.01 1.48 -2.53
N TYR A 73 -10.57 1.92 -3.70
CA TYR A 73 -10.83 1.21 -4.96
C TYR A 73 -9.67 1.36 -5.94
N LEU A 74 -9.66 0.48 -6.95
CA LEU A 74 -8.70 0.53 -8.05
C LEU A 74 -9.33 1.15 -9.31
N ILE A 75 -8.51 1.91 -10.03
CA ILE A 75 -8.84 2.47 -11.34
C ILE A 75 -7.70 2.17 -12.32
N LYS A 76 -8.04 2.13 -13.61
CA LYS A 76 -7.05 2.12 -14.70
C LYS A 76 -7.12 3.36 -15.57
N ASP A 77 -8.28 3.99 -15.62
CA ASP A 77 -8.52 5.21 -16.38
C ASP A 77 -8.39 6.44 -15.46
N PRO A 78 -7.52 7.41 -15.75
CA PRO A 78 -7.46 8.69 -15.05
C PRO A 78 -8.77 9.50 -15.11
N CYS A 79 -9.62 9.23 -16.09
CA CYS A 79 -10.91 9.88 -16.29
C CYS A 79 -12.08 9.04 -15.75
N ASP A 80 -11.83 8.03 -14.91
CA ASP A 80 -12.87 7.18 -14.32
C ASP A 80 -13.92 8.03 -13.59
N GLY A 81 -15.20 7.86 -13.96
CA GLY A 81 -16.31 8.61 -13.40
C GLY A 81 -16.46 8.48 -11.88
N ARG A 82 -15.90 7.44 -11.26
CA ARG A 82 -15.89 7.28 -9.79
C ARG A 82 -15.02 8.33 -9.09
N LEU A 83 -14.08 8.95 -9.79
CA LEU A 83 -13.28 10.06 -9.28
C LEU A 83 -14.11 11.34 -9.08
N THR A 84 -15.27 11.47 -9.72
CA THR A 84 -16.15 12.64 -9.54
C THR A 84 -16.47 12.88 -8.07
N GLY A 85 -16.76 11.84 -7.29
CA GLY A 85 -17.03 11.97 -5.85
C GLY A 85 -15.84 12.54 -5.04
N THR A 86 -14.62 12.22 -5.44
CA THR A 86 -13.38 12.78 -4.88
C THR A 86 -13.22 14.26 -5.25
N LEU A 87 -13.63 14.62 -6.47
CA LEU A 87 -13.59 15.99 -6.99
C LEU A 87 -14.59 16.92 -6.29
N HIS A 88 -15.69 16.39 -5.75
CA HIS A 88 -16.67 17.13 -4.95
C HIS A 88 -16.28 17.25 -3.47
N ASN A 89 -15.02 17.64 -3.22
CA ASN A 89 -14.51 18.02 -1.89
C ASN A 89 -14.32 16.86 -0.89
N ARG A 90 -13.96 15.67 -1.36
CA ARG A 90 -13.50 14.56 -0.52
C ARG A 90 -12.03 14.27 -0.82
N PRO A 91 -11.08 14.84 -0.05
CA PRO A 91 -9.67 14.67 -0.33
C PRO A 91 -9.26 13.20 -0.38
N ALA A 92 -8.44 12.84 -1.36
CA ALA A 92 -7.93 11.49 -1.50
C ALA A 92 -6.52 11.49 -2.08
N VAL A 93 -5.80 10.41 -1.80
CA VAL A 93 -4.54 10.11 -2.48
C VAL A 93 -4.82 9.09 -3.58
N VAL A 94 -4.50 9.46 -4.81
CA VAL A 94 -4.37 8.53 -5.94
C VAL A 94 -2.91 8.12 -5.99
N GLN A 95 -2.64 6.81 -5.98
CA GLN A 95 -1.27 6.30 -5.93
C GLN A 95 -1.10 5.17 -6.94
N GLU A 96 0.08 5.08 -7.57
CA GLU A 96 0.42 3.93 -8.40
C GLU A 96 0.32 2.63 -7.59
N TYR A 97 -0.42 1.67 -8.13
CA TYR A 97 -0.64 0.38 -7.49
C TYR A 97 0.52 -0.57 -7.80
N ILE A 98 1.10 -1.18 -6.76
CA ILE A 98 2.14 -2.20 -6.89
C ILE A 98 1.53 -3.48 -7.46
N ARG A 99 1.65 -3.66 -8.78
CA ARG A 99 1.04 -4.77 -9.54
C ARG A 99 1.70 -6.13 -9.33
N LYS A 100 2.99 -6.15 -8.96
CA LYS A 100 3.78 -7.37 -8.75
C LYS A 100 4.25 -7.48 -7.29
N PRO A 101 3.32 -7.60 -6.31
CA PRO A 101 3.72 -7.79 -4.93
C PRO A 101 4.36 -9.17 -4.72
N LEU A 102 5.18 -9.29 -3.69
CA LEU A 102 5.58 -10.60 -3.17
C LEU A 102 4.34 -11.37 -2.72
N LEU A 103 4.24 -12.64 -3.10
CA LEU A 103 3.14 -13.52 -2.76
C LEU A 103 3.61 -14.67 -1.88
N ILE A 104 2.79 -15.03 -0.90
CA ILE A 104 2.95 -16.25 -0.11
C ILE A 104 1.65 -17.05 -0.25
N ASP A 105 1.75 -18.31 -0.65
CA ASP A 105 0.59 -19.17 -0.96
C ASP A 105 -0.34 -18.58 -2.04
N LYS A 106 0.24 -17.85 -3.02
CA LYS A 106 -0.48 -17.08 -4.05
C LYS A 106 -1.33 -15.92 -3.51
N LEU A 107 -1.25 -15.62 -2.22
CA LEU A 107 -2.00 -14.53 -1.59
C LEU A 107 -1.11 -13.29 -1.45
N LYS A 108 -1.72 -12.13 -1.72
CA LYS A 108 -1.13 -10.83 -1.40
C LYS A 108 -1.17 -10.61 0.11
N PHE A 109 -0.15 -9.99 0.66
CA PHE A 109 -0.11 -9.60 2.07
C PHE A 109 0.56 -8.23 2.25
N ASP A 110 0.29 -7.61 3.40
CA ASP A 110 1.06 -6.47 3.89
C ASP A 110 1.67 -6.81 5.26
N ILE A 111 2.69 -6.04 5.64
CA ILE A 111 3.36 -6.16 6.93
C ILE A 111 2.99 -4.94 7.78
N ARG A 112 2.50 -5.20 8.99
CA ARG A 112 2.27 -4.23 10.05
C ARG A 112 3.40 -4.34 11.07
N LEU A 113 4.28 -3.35 11.06
CA LEU A 113 5.27 -3.15 12.11
C LEU A 113 4.77 -2.15 13.15
N TYR A 114 5.29 -2.26 14.35
CA TYR A 114 4.96 -1.38 15.47
C TYR A 114 6.19 -0.54 15.82
N VAL A 115 6.02 0.78 15.83
CA VAL A 115 7.08 1.74 16.12
C VAL A 115 6.66 2.59 17.32
N LEU A 116 7.54 2.72 18.30
CA LEU A 116 7.42 3.59 19.46
C LEU A 116 8.32 4.81 19.27
N LEU A 117 7.70 5.98 19.16
CA LEU A 117 8.39 7.26 19.28
C LEU A 117 8.42 7.63 20.77
N LYS A 118 9.58 7.50 21.40
CA LYS A 118 9.76 7.77 22.84
C LYS A 118 10.03 9.25 23.09
N SER A 119 10.86 9.88 22.27
CA SER A 119 11.26 11.28 22.40
C SER A 119 11.45 11.91 21.03
N LEU A 120 11.19 13.21 20.92
CA LEU A 120 11.47 14.01 19.72
C LEU A 120 12.77 14.80 19.84
N ASP A 121 13.18 15.11 21.07
CA ASP A 121 14.39 15.88 21.36
C ASP A 121 15.04 15.38 22.67
N PRO A 122 16.09 14.54 22.59
CA PRO A 122 16.65 13.96 21.37
C PRO A 122 15.65 12.99 20.71
N LEU A 123 15.77 12.80 19.40
CA LEU A 123 14.91 11.86 18.67
C LEU A 123 15.22 10.42 19.08
N GLU A 124 14.24 9.75 19.68
CA GLU A 124 14.35 8.35 20.11
C GLU A 124 13.19 7.52 19.54
N ILE A 125 13.51 6.59 18.64
CA ILE A 125 12.55 5.74 17.93
C ILE A 125 12.93 4.27 18.13
N TYR A 126 11.96 3.43 18.48
CA TYR A 126 12.13 1.98 18.64
C TYR A 126 11.17 1.24 17.72
N ILE A 127 11.66 0.22 17.04
CA ILE A 127 10.84 -0.70 16.25
C ILE A 127 10.70 -2.04 16.97
N ALA A 128 9.49 -2.58 17.04
CA ALA A 128 9.26 -3.91 17.59
C ALA A 128 9.97 -4.96 16.72
N LYS A 129 10.57 -5.96 17.38
CA LYS A 129 11.28 -7.06 16.71
C LYS A 129 10.38 -7.96 15.84
N ASP A 130 9.06 -7.89 16.06
CA ASP A 130 8.07 -8.63 15.29
C ASP A 130 6.87 -7.74 14.96
N GLY A 131 6.07 -8.20 14.01
CA GLY A 131 4.87 -7.54 13.52
C GLY A 131 3.83 -8.54 13.06
N LEU A 132 2.81 -8.03 12.38
CA LEU A 132 1.71 -8.83 11.84
C LEU A 132 1.74 -8.78 10.31
N SER A 133 1.78 -9.93 9.67
CA SER A 133 1.52 -10.07 8.24
C SER A 133 0.04 -10.38 8.01
N ARG A 134 -0.64 -9.52 7.23
CA ARG A 134 -2.08 -9.58 6.99
C ARG A 134 -2.34 -9.99 5.56
N PHE A 135 -3.06 -11.08 5.38
CA PHE A 135 -3.27 -11.70 4.08
C PHE A 135 -4.64 -11.35 3.49
N CYS A 136 -4.66 -11.17 2.18
CA CYS A 136 -5.85 -11.33 1.36
C CYS A 136 -6.40 -12.76 1.50
N THR A 137 -7.70 -12.94 1.27
CA THR A 137 -8.34 -14.26 1.32
C THR A 137 -8.58 -14.90 -0.04
N GLU A 138 -8.26 -14.18 -1.12
CA GLU A 138 -8.34 -14.69 -2.48
C GLU A 138 -6.98 -14.67 -3.18
N PRO A 139 -6.68 -15.69 -4.02
CA PRO A 139 -5.46 -15.73 -4.82
C PRO A 139 -5.29 -14.46 -5.65
N TYR A 140 -4.11 -13.88 -5.58
CA TYR A 140 -3.77 -12.67 -6.28
C TYR A 140 -3.69 -12.90 -7.80
N GLN A 141 -4.26 -11.98 -8.55
CA GLN A 141 -4.06 -11.84 -9.98
C GLN A 141 -3.67 -10.39 -10.28
N GLU A 142 -2.90 -10.15 -11.33
CA GLU A 142 -2.58 -8.79 -11.73
C GLU A 142 -3.86 -8.01 -12.10
N PRO A 143 -3.95 -6.70 -11.77
CA PRO A 143 -5.15 -5.94 -12.02
C PRO A 143 -5.53 -5.86 -13.51
N ASN A 144 -6.78 -6.15 -13.83
CA ASN A 144 -7.42 -6.04 -15.14
C ASN A 144 -8.86 -5.53 -14.96
N PRO A 145 -9.51 -5.00 -16.01
CA PRO A 145 -10.86 -4.43 -15.90
C PRO A 145 -11.88 -5.36 -15.22
N GLN A 146 -11.70 -6.69 -15.32
CA GLN A 146 -12.59 -7.70 -14.78
C GLN A 146 -12.37 -7.96 -13.28
N ASN A 147 -11.21 -7.64 -12.70
CA ASN A 147 -10.90 -7.92 -11.30
C ASN A 147 -10.66 -6.69 -10.41
N LEU A 148 -10.68 -5.45 -10.94
CA LEU A 148 -10.45 -4.24 -10.13
C LEU A 148 -11.36 -4.11 -8.90
N HIS A 149 -12.57 -4.67 -8.98
CA HIS A 149 -13.57 -4.65 -7.92
C HIS A 149 -13.45 -5.83 -6.95
N HIS A 150 -12.58 -6.82 -7.21
CA HIS A 150 -12.34 -7.96 -6.33
C HIS A 150 -11.46 -7.55 -5.15
N VAL A 151 -12.07 -6.90 -4.16
CA VAL A 151 -11.36 -6.33 -3.01
C VAL A 151 -10.60 -7.37 -2.18
N PHE A 152 -11.08 -8.61 -2.07
CA PHE A 152 -10.44 -9.67 -1.26
C PHE A 152 -9.13 -10.22 -1.83
N MET A 153 -8.77 -9.93 -3.07
CA MET A 153 -7.44 -10.24 -3.62
C MET A 153 -6.50 -9.03 -3.61
N HIS A 154 -7.03 -7.81 -3.58
CA HIS A 154 -6.24 -6.59 -3.72
C HIS A 154 -6.01 -5.83 -2.41
N LEU A 155 -6.92 -5.94 -1.44
CA LEU A 155 -6.87 -5.23 -0.16
C LEU A 155 -6.67 -6.22 0.99
N THR A 156 -5.63 -6.00 1.78
CA THR A 156 -5.18 -6.89 2.87
C THR A 156 -5.76 -6.51 4.23
N ASN A 157 -6.63 -5.51 4.27
CA ASN A 157 -7.26 -5.03 5.49
C ASN A 157 -8.02 -6.15 6.20
N TYR A 158 -7.72 -6.36 7.49
CA TYR A 158 -8.39 -7.38 8.30
C TYR A 158 -9.90 -7.15 8.39
N SER A 159 -10.32 -5.92 8.64
CA SER A 159 -11.72 -5.49 8.68
C SER A 159 -12.51 -5.85 7.44
N LEU A 160 -11.85 -5.92 6.28
CA LEU A 160 -12.46 -6.40 5.05
C LEU A 160 -12.46 -7.93 5.03
N ASN A 161 -11.26 -8.53 5.12
CA ASN A 161 -11.05 -9.94 4.86
C ASN A 161 -11.72 -10.86 5.88
N ILE A 162 -11.97 -10.41 7.12
CA ILE A 162 -12.68 -11.21 8.14
C ILE A 162 -14.09 -11.60 7.68
N HIS A 163 -14.73 -10.80 6.83
CA HIS A 163 -16.06 -11.09 6.29
C HIS A 163 -16.04 -12.01 5.07
N SER A 164 -14.84 -12.40 4.59
CA SER A 164 -14.71 -13.38 3.52
C SER A 164 -14.96 -14.78 4.08
N GLY A 165 -15.78 -15.59 3.39
CA GLY A 165 -15.96 -17.00 3.72
C GLY A 165 -14.68 -17.86 3.62
N LYS A 166 -13.60 -17.30 3.07
CA LYS A 166 -12.26 -17.92 2.96
C LYS A 166 -11.29 -17.45 4.06
N PHE A 167 -11.74 -16.64 5.01
CA PHE A 167 -10.87 -16.18 6.10
C PHE A 167 -10.55 -17.33 7.05
N VAL A 168 -9.26 -17.58 7.27
CA VAL A 168 -8.81 -18.66 8.14
C VAL A 168 -8.31 -18.08 9.45
N HIS A 169 -9.09 -18.30 10.51
CA HIS A 169 -8.65 -18.08 11.89
C HIS A 169 -7.65 -19.17 12.28
N SER A 170 -6.54 -18.76 12.88
CA SER A 170 -5.51 -19.68 13.35
C SER A 170 -4.79 -19.04 14.52
N ASP A 171 -4.58 -19.82 15.57
CA ASP A 171 -3.75 -19.42 16.72
C ASP A 171 -2.26 -19.67 16.47
N SER A 172 -1.93 -20.31 15.34
CA SER A 172 -0.54 -20.57 14.94
C SER A 172 0.08 -19.32 14.31
N ALA A 173 1.34 -19.08 14.66
CA ALA A 173 2.11 -17.94 14.19
C ALA A 173 2.38 -17.95 12.66
N SER A 174 2.24 -19.09 11.99
CA SER A 174 2.66 -19.31 10.59
C SER A 174 1.53 -19.67 9.62
N THR A 175 0.31 -19.87 10.12
CA THR A 175 -0.86 -20.31 9.35
C THR A 175 -2.01 -19.33 9.44
N GLY A 176 -3.02 -19.49 8.58
CA GLY A 176 -4.19 -18.62 8.54
C GLY A 176 -3.96 -17.30 7.79
N SER A 177 -4.95 -16.41 7.88
CA SER A 177 -4.99 -15.11 7.19
C SER A 177 -4.27 -13.99 7.97
N LYS A 178 -3.72 -14.33 9.14
CA LYS A 178 -2.90 -13.48 10.00
C LYS A 178 -1.70 -14.29 10.48
N ARG A 179 -0.49 -13.80 10.23
CA ARG A 179 0.75 -14.50 10.58
C ARG A 179 1.75 -13.54 11.20
N THR A 180 2.67 -14.02 12.02
CA THR A 180 3.76 -13.18 12.54
C THR A 180 4.70 -12.78 11.41
N PHE A 181 5.32 -11.61 11.49
CA PHE A 181 6.32 -11.21 10.50
C PHE A 181 7.54 -12.14 10.56
N SER A 182 7.95 -12.55 11.76
CA SER A 182 8.99 -13.58 11.96
C SER A 182 8.74 -14.87 11.18
N SER A 183 7.48 -15.35 11.13
CA SER A 183 7.15 -16.56 10.35
C SER A 183 7.34 -16.36 8.85
N ILE A 184 7.05 -15.16 8.33
CA ILE A 184 7.26 -14.81 6.93
C ILE A 184 8.75 -14.75 6.63
N LEU A 185 9.53 -14.12 7.49
CA LEU A 185 10.99 -14.04 7.35
C LEU A 185 11.63 -15.43 7.37
N CYS A 186 11.21 -16.33 8.28
CA CYS A 186 11.67 -17.72 8.28
C CYS A 186 11.39 -18.43 6.94
N ARG A 187 10.19 -18.22 6.38
CA ARG A 187 9.81 -18.79 5.09
C ARG A 187 10.54 -18.17 3.90
N LEU A 188 10.94 -16.90 3.99
CA LEU A 188 11.77 -16.26 2.96
C LEU A 188 13.22 -16.72 3.07
N SER A 189 13.73 -16.91 4.29
CA SER A 189 15.07 -17.43 4.55
C SER A 189 15.23 -18.85 3.99
N SER A 190 14.22 -19.71 4.15
CA SER A 190 14.25 -21.06 3.57
C SER A 190 14.21 -21.08 2.04
N LYS A 191 13.86 -19.95 1.40
CA LYS A 191 13.95 -19.72 -0.04
C LYS A 191 15.22 -18.98 -0.47
N GLY A 192 16.16 -18.75 0.46
CA GLY A 192 17.44 -18.11 0.18
C GLY A 192 17.41 -16.57 0.19
N VAL A 193 16.35 -15.94 0.72
CA VAL A 193 16.30 -14.48 0.88
C VAL A 193 17.15 -14.06 2.08
N ASP A 194 17.98 -13.01 1.89
CA ASP A 194 18.74 -12.41 2.99
C ASP A 194 17.83 -11.58 3.90
N ILE A 195 17.49 -12.16 5.05
CA ILE A 195 16.62 -11.54 6.05
C ILE A 195 17.28 -10.35 6.76
N LYS A 196 18.62 -10.35 6.88
CA LYS A 196 19.33 -9.22 7.49
C LYS A 196 19.23 -8.00 6.57
N LYS A 197 19.40 -8.21 5.27
CA LYS A 197 19.18 -7.16 4.28
C LYS A 197 17.74 -6.64 4.30
N VAL A 198 16.74 -7.53 4.33
CA VAL A 198 15.33 -7.10 4.41
C VAL A 198 15.05 -6.22 5.62
N TRP A 199 15.59 -6.58 6.81
CA TRP A 199 15.45 -5.73 7.99
C TRP A 199 16.22 -4.42 7.87
N SER A 200 17.42 -4.45 7.29
CA SER A 200 18.20 -3.24 7.00
C SER A 200 17.40 -2.28 6.13
N ASP A 201 16.83 -2.75 5.03
CA ASP A 201 16.05 -1.95 4.07
C ASP A 201 14.74 -1.40 4.68
N ILE A 202 14.25 -1.99 5.79
CA ILE A 202 13.05 -1.50 6.51
C ILE A 202 13.40 -0.34 7.46
N ILE A 203 14.61 -0.33 8.02
CA ILE A 203 15.02 0.62 9.07
C ILE A 203 15.98 1.72 8.57
N SER A 204 16.58 1.53 7.39
CA SER A 204 17.41 2.52 6.70
C SER A 204 16.55 3.47 5.87
#